data_AF-W9S4V6-F1
#
_entry.id   AF-W9S4V6-F1
#
_cell.length_a   1.000
_cell.length_b   1.000
_cell.length_c   1.000
_cell.angle_alpha   90.00
_cell.angle_beta   90.00
_cell.angle_gamma   90.00
#
_symmetry.space_group_name_H-M   'P 1'
#
loop_
_entity.id
_entity.type
_entity.pdbx_description
1 polymer ?
#
loop_
_entity_poly.entity_id
_entity_poly.type
_entity_poly.pdbx_seq_one_letter_code
_entity_poly.pdbx_strand_id
1 'polypeptide(L)'
;MQCSDSSNESKRFRVRRLKLLDKNKDFIELLQQLTVYDSVFDKEFEERFQELGSLGDDHLIGVIENQSGKIVATGKLFKKQ
;
A
#
# COMPACT_ATOMS: atom_id res chain seq x y z
N MET A 1 -40.68 -2.21 -18.98
CA MET A 1 -39.25 -2.49 -19.23
C MET A 1 -38.55 -2.37 -17.91
N GLN A 2 -38.03 -3.48 -17.38
CA GLN A 2 -37.36 -3.50 -16.09
C GLN A 2 -35.90 -3.16 -16.35
N CYS A 3 -35.47 -1.95 -15.97
CA CYS A 3 -34.06 -1.62 -15.90
C CYS A 3 -33.48 -2.52 -14.82
N SER A 4 -32.78 -3.57 -15.24
CA SER A 4 -31.82 -4.25 -14.41
C SER A 4 -30.80 -3.19 -14.00
N ASP A 5 -30.88 -2.72 -12.75
CA ASP A 5 -29.76 -2.10 -12.09
C ASP A 5 -28.61 -3.10 -12.18
N SER A 6 -27.76 -2.92 -13.19
CA SER A 6 -26.46 -3.56 -13.22
C SER A 6 -25.78 -3.05 -11.95
N SER A 7 -25.75 -3.89 -10.92
CA SER A 7 -25.08 -3.64 -9.67
C SER A 7 -23.62 -3.36 -9.98
N ASN A 8 -23.31 -2.09 -10.25
CA ASN A 8 -21.98 -1.54 -10.09
C ASN A 8 -21.70 -1.64 -8.60
N GLU A 9 -21.37 -2.84 -8.14
CA GLU A 9 -20.54 -3.06 -6.96
C GLU A 9 -19.23 -2.33 -7.26
N SER A 10 -19.25 -1.00 -7.13
CA SER A 10 -18.08 -0.16 -7.25
C SER A 10 -17.06 -0.73 -6.29
N LYS A 11 -16.06 -1.42 -6.83
CA LYS A 11 -15.02 -2.11 -6.07
C LYS A 11 -14.53 -1.13 -5.01
N ARG A 12 -14.81 -1.44 -3.75
CA ARG A 12 -14.45 -0.55 -2.64
C ARG A 12 -12.94 -0.62 -2.47
N PHE A 13 -12.27 0.46 -2.83
CA PHE A 13 -10.86 0.67 -2.59
C PHE A 13 -10.69 1.61 -1.40
N ARG A 14 -9.78 1.27 -0.49
CA ARG A 14 -9.51 2.08 0.70
C ARG A 14 -8.14 2.73 0.59
N VAL A 15 -8.12 4.06 0.51
CA VAL A 15 -6.90 4.86 0.62
C VAL A 15 -6.55 5.04 2.09
N ARG A 16 -5.31 4.76 2.48
CA ARG A 16 -4.80 4.95 3.85
C ARG A 16 -3.27 5.00 3.90
N ARG A 17 -2.71 5.33 5.06
CA ARG A 17 -1.27 5.18 5.31
C ARG A 17 -0.85 3.71 5.36
N LEU A 18 0.38 3.44 4.95
CA LEU A 18 1.04 2.13 5.12
C LEU A 18 1.08 1.76 6.61
N LYS A 19 0.90 0.49 6.92
CA LYS A 19 1.02 -0.10 8.25
C LYS A 19 2.04 -1.23 8.23
N LEU A 20 2.61 -1.53 9.40
CA LEU A 20 3.61 -2.60 9.54
C LEU A 20 3.10 -3.96 9.00
N LEU A 21 1.85 -4.31 9.29
CA LEU A 21 1.25 -5.59 8.84
C LEU A 21 0.91 -5.63 7.34
N ASP A 22 1.06 -4.53 6.60
CA ASP A 22 0.83 -4.53 5.15
C ASP A 22 1.92 -5.30 4.39
N LYS A 23 3.05 -5.61 5.03
CA LYS A 23 4.01 -6.58 4.50
C LYS A 23 3.30 -7.89 4.08
N ASN A 24 2.35 -8.35 4.90
CA ASN A 24 1.63 -9.61 4.69
C ASN A 24 0.43 -9.45 3.74
N LYS A 25 0.32 -8.31 3.05
CA LYS A 25 -0.78 -7.95 2.15
C LYS A 25 -0.28 -7.67 0.73
N ASP A 26 0.74 -8.42 0.32
CA ASP A 26 1.39 -8.36 -1.00
C ASP A 26 2.10 -7.02 -1.29
N PHE A 27 2.52 -6.28 -0.27
CA PHE A 27 3.11 -4.95 -0.45
C PHE A 27 4.49 -5.01 -1.13
N ILE A 28 5.32 -6.00 -0.82
CA ILE A 28 6.66 -6.13 -1.42
C ILE A 28 6.54 -6.62 -2.86
N GLU A 29 5.66 -7.59 -3.09
CA GLU A 29 5.30 -8.13 -4.40
C GLU A 29 4.75 -7.03 -5.31
N LEU A 30 3.99 -6.08 -4.74
CA LEU A 30 3.56 -4.88 -5.46
C LEU A 30 4.74 -3.98 -5.84
N LEU A 31 5.68 -3.71 -4.92
CA LEU A 31 6.85 -2.86 -5.19
C LEU A 31 7.77 -3.48 -6.26
N GLN A 32 7.87 -4.81 -6.31
CA GLN A 32 8.65 -5.53 -7.32
C GLN A 32 8.14 -5.31 -8.75
N GLN A 33 6.90 -4.85 -8.94
CA GLN A 33 6.38 -4.47 -10.26
C GLN A 33 7.02 -3.18 -10.80
N LEU A 34 7.57 -2.34 -9.92
CA LEU A 34 8.20 -1.07 -10.28
C LEU A 34 9.71 -1.23 -10.57
N THR A 35 10.40 -2.09 -9.83
CA THR A 35 11.84 -2.33 -9.99
C THR A 35 12.22 -3.69 -9.43
N VAL A 36 13.32 -4.27 -9.92
CA VAL A 36 13.82 -5.54 -9.40
C VAL A 36 14.26 -5.32 -7.96
N TYR A 37 13.67 -6.10 -7.06
CA TYR A 37 14.01 -6.07 -5.64
C TYR A 37 14.09 -7.50 -5.13
N ASP A 38 15.22 -7.87 -4.53
CA ASP A 38 15.47 -9.19 -3.94
C ASP A 38 14.52 -9.47 -2.75
N SER A 39 14.53 -10.69 -2.22
CA SER A 39 13.68 -11.06 -1.08
C SER A 39 13.92 -10.15 0.13
N VAL A 40 12.86 -9.48 0.63
CA VAL A 40 12.89 -8.66 1.85
C VAL A 40 12.59 -9.52 3.08
N PHE A 41 13.52 -9.61 4.03
CA PHE A 41 13.27 -10.28 5.30
C PHE A 41 12.36 -9.46 6.22
N ASP A 42 11.67 -10.11 7.18
CA ASP A 42 10.72 -9.44 8.09
C ASP A 42 11.36 -8.29 8.87
N LYS A 43 12.56 -8.55 9.39
CA LYS A 43 13.34 -7.57 10.16
C LYS A 43 13.72 -6.34 9.34
N GLU A 44 14.12 -6.53 8.08
CA GLU A 44 14.53 -5.43 7.19
C GLU A 44 13.34 -4.52 6.87
N PHE A 45 12.17 -5.12 6.63
CA PHE A 45 10.95 -4.35 6.41
C PHE A 45 10.58 -3.53 7.64
N GLU A 46 10.59 -4.16 8.83
CA GLU A 46 10.25 -3.50 10.08
C GLU A 46 11.22 -2.35 10.40
N GLU A 47 12.53 -2.58 10.27
CA GLU A 47 13.55 -1.56 10.49
C GLU A 47 13.35 -0.35 9.57
N ARG A 48 13.15 -0.58 8.25
CA ARG A 48 12.89 0.50 7.30
C ARG A 48 11.56 1.20 7.54
N PHE A 49 10.52 0.47 7.97
CA PHE A 49 9.24 1.06 8.32
C PHE A 49 9.38 2.01 9.52
N GLN A 50 10.11 1.60 10.57
CA GLN A 50 10.34 2.43 11.75
C GLN A 50 11.22 3.65 11.44
N GLU A 51 12.28 3.45 10.66
CA GLU A 51 13.17 4.54 10.21
C GLU A 51 12.36 5.61 9.46
N LEU A 52 11.57 5.21 8.47
CA LEU A 52 10.73 6.14 7.70
C LEU A 52 9.62 6.77 8.57
N GLY A 53 9.05 6.03 9.50
CA GLY A 53 8.05 6.54 10.44
C GLY A 53 8.60 7.63 11.37
N SER A 54 9.88 7.53 11.74
CA SER A 54 10.56 8.52 12.59
C SER A 54 10.77 9.88 11.90
N LEU A 55 10.73 9.93 10.56
CA LEU A 55 10.84 11.15 9.77
C LEU A 55 9.55 12.00 9.78
N GLY A 56 8.46 11.49 10.39
CA GLY A 56 7.23 12.22 10.60
C GLY A 56 6.39 12.46 9.33
N ASP A 57 5.52 13.47 9.37
CA ASP A 57 4.52 13.72 8.33
C ASP A 57 5.09 14.27 7.02
N ASP A 58 6.38 14.57 6.96
CA ASP A 58 7.07 14.97 5.73
C ASP A 58 7.48 13.78 4.86
N HIS A 59 7.35 12.55 5.37
CA HIS A 59 7.64 11.31 4.64
C HIS A 59 6.47 10.34 4.77
N LEU A 60 5.50 10.45 3.86
CA LEU A 60 4.29 9.66 3.87
C LEU A 60 4.34 8.56 2.82
N ILE A 61 3.99 7.33 3.23
CA ILE A 61 3.69 6.24 2.30
C ILE A 61 2.19 5.97 2.36
N GLY A 62 1.52 6.22 1.23
CA GLY A 62 0.11 5.92 1.03
C GLY A 62 -0.07 4.59 0.29
N VAL A 63 -1.12 3.86 0.65
CA VAL A 63 -1.51 2.61 0.01
C VAL A 63 -2.99 2.60 -0.34
N ILE A 64 -3.34 1.82 -1.37
CA ILE A 64 -4.72 1.49 -1.72
C ILE A 64 -4.94 0.00 -1.47
N GLU A 65 -5.90 -0.32 -0.60
CA GLU A 65 -6.30 -1.68 -0.27
C GLU A 65 -7.61 -2.04 -0.99
N ASN A 66 -7.66 -3.23 -1.60
CA ASN A 66 -8.88 -3.73 -2.25
C ASN A 66 -9.80 -4.48 -1.27
N GLN A 67 -10.95 -4.95 -1.74
CA GLN A 67 -11.94 -5.68 -0.93
C GLN A 67 -11.43 -7.00 -0.34
N SER A 68 -10.40 -7.61 -0.95
CA SER A 68 -9.76 -8.84 -0.46
C SER A 68 -8.70 -8.55 0.62
N GLY A 69 -8.49 -7.28 0.98
CA GLY A 69 -7.48 -6.87 1.96
C GLY A 69 -6.05 -6.82 1.40
N LYS A 70 -5.87 -6.93 0.09
CA LYS A 70 -4.56 -6.83 -0.57
C LYS A 70 -4.21 -5.38 -0.89
N ILE A 71 -2.93 -5.03 -0.79
CA ILE A 71 -2.44 -3.74 -1.27
C ILE A 71 -2.25 -3.81 -2.78
N VAL A 72 -2.89 -2.89 -3.50
CA VAL A 72 -2.91 -2.91 -4.98
C VAL A 72 -2.29 -1.65 -5.61
N ALA A 73 -2.02 -0.62 -4.82
CA ALA A 73 -1.27 0.55 -5.24
C ALA A 73 -0.54 1.16 -4.04
N THR A 74 0.58 1.82 -4.31
CA THR A 74 1.39 2.52 -3.31
C THR A 74 2.01 3.77 -3.91
N GLY A 75 2.29 4.77 -3.08
CA GLY A 75 3.00 5.98 -3.44
C GLY A 75 3.67 6.62 -2.23
N LYS A 76 4.85 7.21 -2.44
CA LYS A 76 5.57 7.97 -1.42
C LYS A 76 5.50 9.45 -1.73
N LEU A 77 4.99 10.23 -0.79
CA LEU A 77 5.11 11.68 -0.80
C LEU A 77 6.20 12.07 0.19
N PHE A 78 7.17 12.84 -0.26
CA PHE A 78 8.14 13.47 0.62
C PHE A 78 8.27 14.94 0.28
N LYS A 79 8.35 15.80 1.30
CA LYS A 79 8.64 17.22 1.09
C LYS A 79 10.14 17.38 0.93
N LYS A 80 10.56 18.08 -0.12
CA LYS A 80 11.96 18.46 -0.30
C LYS A 80 12.24 19.61 0.68
N GLN A 81 13.19 19.39 1.59
CA GLN A 81 13.76 20.46 2.42
C GLN A 81 14.63 21.39 1.58
#